data_AF-A0A812C9F7-F1
#
_entry.id   AF-A0A812C9F7-F1
#
_cell.length_a   1.000
_cell.length_b   1.000
_cell.length_c   1.000
_cell.angle_alpha   90.00
_cell.angle_beta   90.00
_cell.angle_gamma   90.00
#
_symmetry.space_group_name_H-M   'P 1'
#
loop_
_entity.id
_entity.type
_entity.pdbx_description
1 polymer ?
#
loop_
_entity_poly.entity_id
_entity_poly.type
_entity_poly.pdbx_seq_one_letter_code
_entity_poly.pdbx_strand_id
1 'polypeptide(L)'
;MELFLKIAFLRYIGIYLYNFFNSLSLSLSLSLSLIHTHKQHPFSEQTPRTNMETSTNTSTGTSEVSDKSNRYDRQLRLWGDHGQVCLEAAKICLINATATGTEILKNLVLPGIGSFTIVDGNKVTGADVGNNFFLTKDSIGMSRAQITTDLLMELNEEVSGDFVEELPEKLLENNQEFFNRFNLIIATNLQEKPLLQLASLLEASEIPLLICRSYGFIGYARLVVSDHTVIESHPDNSHQDLRLDRPFPGLVEFCDSQNLENMSKKEHSHTPWLVIIYKYLQKWKEENGGEMPKTYKEKTLLKEMIKNGMLKNENGITEEEENFEEAIRNVNTALVKTSIPSEVKKLFEDPTLQDINIDSKPFWIMLQAIKEFTENEGNGALPLRGTIPDMTADSNRYIQLQNVYRDQALKDADVVLHRVQDLLQRIGKPYCSITEQDVKLFCRNGSFLRVIHCRRLAEEYDPKTAKVQELAMQLGDEEDSDIVFYIMLRAADRFFEEYSRFPGWYNDQVEGDVYKLKTHVGKLLQELSLTSTLIKDDYIHEMCRYGASELHSIAAFMGGMLAQETIKIITGQFVPFNNTLIYNGMKQSTITVEL
;
A
#
# COMPACT_ATOMS: atom_id res chain seq x y z
N MET A 1 -29.84 -41.62 -14.59
CA MET A 1 -29.98 -40.26 -14.03
C MET A 1 -28.65 -39.73 -13.50
N GLU A 2 -27.92 -40.48 -12.66
CA GLU A 2 -26.57 -40.09 -12.18
C GLU A 2 -25.51 -39.83 -13.26
N LEU A 3 -25.48 -40.64 -14.33
CA LEU A 3 -24.51 -40.43 -15.42
C LEU A 3 -24.78 -39.11 -16.18
N PHE A 4 -26.05 -38.70 -16.26
CA PHE A 4 -26.46 -37.46 -16.90
C PHE A 4 -26.12 -36.24 -16.04
N LEU A 5 -26.22 -36.35 -14.71
CA LEU A 5 -25.77 -35.32 -13.76
C LEU A 5 -24.24 -35.15 -13.77
N LYS A 6 -23.47 -36.24 -13.87
CA LYS A 6 -22.00 -36.16 -13.97
C LYS A 6 -21.54 -35.50 -15.27
N ILE A 7 -22.21 -35.76 -16.39
CA ILE A 7 -21.91 -35.12 -17.68
C ILE A 7 -22.34 -33.63 -17.68
N ALA A 8 -23.46 -33.30 -17.04
CA ALA A 8 -23.90 -31.91 -16.87
C ALA A 8 -22.94 -31.12 -15.97
N PHE A 9 -22.44 -31.72 -14.90
CA PHE A 9 -21.47 -31.11 -13.97
C PHE A 9 -20.10 -30.87 -14.64
N LEU A 10 -19.61 -31.83 -15.43
CA LEU A 10 -18.37 -31.67 -16.20
C LEU A 10 -18.51 -30.63 -17.33
N ARG A 11 -19.68 -30.52 -17.97
CA ARG A 11 -19.97 -29.43 -18.92
C ARG A 11 -20.06 -28.07 -18.23
N TYR A 12 -20.60 -28.00 -17.02
CA TYR A 12 -20.70 -26.77 -16.24
C TYR A 12 -19.32 -26.25 -15.82
N ILE A 13 -18.42 -27.13 -15.38
CA ILE A 13 -17.01 -26.81 -15.07
C ILE A 13 -16.25 -26.39 -16.34
N GLY A 14 -16.47 -27.08 -17.47
CA GLY A 14 -15.85 -26.73 -18.75
C GLY A 14 -16.25 -25.34 -19.27
N ILE A 15 -17.52 -24.94 -19.09
CA ILE A 15 -18.02 -23.61 -19.48
C ILE A 15 -17.46 -22.53 -18.52
N TYR A 16 -17.33 -22.82 -17.23
CA TYR A 16 -16.75 -21.88 -16.26
C TYR A 16 -15.25 -21.66 -16.50
N LEU A 17 -14.50 -22.72 -16.78
CA LEU A 17 -13.07 -22.60 -17.15
C LEU A 17 -12.90 -21.88 -18.49
N TYR A 18 -13.74 -22.18 -19.49
CA TYR A 18 -13.69 -21.51 -20.80
C TYR A 18 -14.01 -20.00 -20.70
N ASN A 19 -14.98 -19.61 -19.86
CA ASN A 19 -15.30 -18.21 -19.61
C ASN A 19 -14.25 -17.51 -18.73
N PHE A 20 -13.63 -18.22 -17.79
CA PHE A 20 -12.51 -17.71 -16.99
C PHE A 20 -11.27 -17.44 -17.86
N PHE A 21 -10.91 -18.37 -18.75
CA PHE A 21 -9.80 -18.17 -19.71
C PHE A 21 -10.10 -17.10 -20.77
N ASN A 22 -11.35 -16.95 -21.22
CA ASN A 22 -11.73 -15.86 -22.13
C ASN A 22 -11.79 -14.49 -21.45
N SER A 23 -12.15 -14.42 -20.17
CA SER A 23 -12.06 -13.20 -19.35
C SER A 23 -10.60 -12.75 -19.15
N LEU A 24 -9.71 -13.70 -18.88
CA LEU A 24 -8.26 -13.47 -18.82
C LEU A 24 -7.68 -13.06 -20.19
N SER A 25 -8.20 -13.63 -21.28
CA SER A 25 -7.83 -13.26 -22.66
C SER A 25 -8.32 -11.85 -23.05
N LEU A 26 -9.45 -11.38 -22.53
CA LEU A 26 -9.95 -10.02 -22.78
C LEU A 26 -9.19 -8.97 -21.94
N SER A 27 -8.75 -9.32 -20.73
CA SER A 27 -7.90 -8.42 -19.94
C SER A 27 -6.48 -8.33 -20.51
N LEU A 28 -5.98 -9.40 -21.16
CA LEU A 28 -4.73 -9.38 -21.92
C LEU A 28 -4.85 -8.63 -23.26
N SER A 29 -5.99 -8.66 -23.96
CA SER A 29 -6.13 -7.93 -25.24
C SER A 29 -6.25 -6.41 -25.07
N LEU A 30 -6.79 -5.94 -23.94
CA LEU A 30 -6.79 -4.52 -23.56
C LEU A 30 -5.42 -4.00 -23.08
N SER A 31 -4.54 -4.88 -22.61
CA SER A 31 -3.16 -4.51 -22.24
C SER A 31 -2.16 -4.67 -23.40
N LEU A 32 -2.43 -5.52 -24.38
CA LEU A 32 -1.62 -5.66 -25.61
C LEU A 32 -1.94 -4.65 -26.73
N SER A 33 -3.10 -3.98 -26.69
CA SER A 33 -3.46 -2.92 -27.63
C SER A 33 -2.77 -1.58 -27.35
N LEU A 34 -2.08 -1.44 -26.21
CA LEU A 34 -1.22 -0.30 -25.88
C LEU A 34 0.27 -0.50 -26.24
N ILE A 35 0.66 -1.66 -26.79
CA ILE A 35 2.09 -2.02 -27.03
C ILE A 35 2.41 -2.25 -28.53
N HIS A 36 1.47 -2.07 -29.45
CA HIS A 36 1.71 -2.30 -30.89
C HIS A 36 1.41 -1.09 -31.78
N THR A 37 2.27 -0.08 -31.70
CA THR A 37 2.57 0.80 -32.83
C THR A 37 4.07 1.03 -32.94
N HIS A 38 4.81 0.04 -33.44
CA HIS A 38 6.04 0.32 -34.18
C HIS A 38 6.12 -0.58 -35.41
N LYS A 39 6.31 0.10 -36.55
CA LYS A 39 6.26 -0.40 -37.91
C LYS A 39 7.32 -1.47 -38.19
N GLN A 40 6.91 -2.48 -38.96
CA GLN A 40 7.75 -3.43 -39.67
C GLN A 40 8.65 -2.72 -40.70
N HIS A 41 9.90 -3.17 -40.85
CA HIS A 41 10.55 -3.37 -42.15
C HIS A 41 11.64 -4.48 -42.06
N PRO A 42 11.96 -5.18 -43.17
CA PRO A 42 12.51 -6.55 -43.17
C PRO A 42 14.00 -6.64 -43.60
N PHE A 43 14.49 -7.89 -43.76
CA PHE A 43 15.82 -8.40 -44.23
C PHE A 43 16.80 -8.78 -43.10
N SER A 44 17.58 -9.86 -43.14
CA SER A 44 17.70 -11.06 -43.98
C SER A 44 18.82 -11.94 -43.40
N GLU A 45 18.68 -13.26 -43.56
CA GLU A 45 19.70 -14.33 -43.68
C GLU A 45 20.91 -14.44 -42.73
N GLN A 46 21.08 -15.69 -42.29
CA GLN A 46 22.10 -16.24 -41.40
C GLN A 46 23.51 -16.26 -42.00
N THR A 47 24.54 -16.16 -41.14
CA THR A 47 25.69 -17.10 -41.12
C THR A 47 26.46 -17.00 -39.79
N PRO A 48 27.09 -18.09 -39.29
CA PRO A 48 27.54 -18.22 -37.90
C PRO A 48 29.05 -18.02 -37.72
N ARG A 49 29.50 -17.47 -36.58
CA ARG A 49 30.91 -17.54 -36.13
C ARG A 49 31.03 -17.73 -34.62
N THR A 50 31.39 -18.96 -34.25
CA THR A 50 32.34 -19.37 -33.19
C THR A 50 32.52 -18.49 -31.95
N ASN A 51 31.99 -18.95 -30.81
CA ASN A 51 32.42 -18.53 -29.48
C ASN A 51 33.61 -19.40 -29.01
N MET A 52 34.68 -18.75 -28.58
CA MET A 52 35.75 -19.37 -27.80
C MET A 52 35.25 -19.65 -26.39
N GLU A 53 35.42 -20.90 -25.96
CA GLU A 53 35.31 -21.33 -24.57
C GLU A 53 36.41 -20.67 -23.74
N THR A 54 36.03 -20.04 -22.63
CA THR A 54 36.91 -19.91 -21.46
C THR A 54 36.12 -20.37 -20.25
N SER A 55 36.64 -21.41 -19.64
CA SER A 55 36.14 -22.17 -18.51
C SER A 55 36.22 -21.37 -17.22
N THR A 56 35.13 -21.33 -16.47
CA THR A 56 35.14 -21.02 -15.03
C THR A 56 34.28 -22.02 -14.27
N ASN A 57 34.85 -22.42 -13.13
CA ASN A 57 34.45 -23.54 -12.30
C ASN A 57 33.04 -23.39 -11.70
N THR A 58 32.32 -24.51 -11.67
CA THR A 58 31.05 -24.71 -10.99
C THR A 58 31.17 -24.58 -9.47
N SER A 59 30.61 -23.52 -8.91
CA SER A 59 30.22 -23.43 -7.51
C SER A 59 28.74 -23.78 -7.37
N THR A 60 28.43 -24.86 -6.67
CA THR A 60 27.09 -25.40 -6.41
C THR A 60 26.29 -24.58 -5.38
N GLY A 61 26.23 -23.26 -5.53
CA GLY A 61 25.52 -22.35 -4.62
C GLY A 61 24.63 -21.31 -5.32
N THR A 62 24.51 -21.36 -6.65
CA THR A 62 23.80 -20.34 -7.45
C THR A 62 22.39 -20.73 -7.88
N SER A 63 21.99 -22.01 -7.74
CA SER A 63 20.68 -22.49 -8.22
C SER A 63 19.51 -22.10 -7.31
N GLU A 64 19.66 -22.15 -5.99
CA GLU A 64 18.56 -21.82 -5.06
C GLU A 64 18.20 -20.32 -5.10
N VAL A 65 19.21 -19.44 -5.25
CA VAL A 65 18.98 -17.99 -5.37
C VAL A 65 18.28 -17.65 -6.70
N SER A 66 18.57 -18.38 -7.79
CA SER A 66 17.89 -18.14 -9.08
C SER A 66 16.46 -18.63 -9.09
N ASP A 67 16.15 -19.74 -8.41
CA ASP A 67 14.81 -20.32 -8.39
C ASP A 67 13.85 -19.51 -7.52
N LYS A 68 14.32 -19.01 -6.36
CA LYS A 68 13.56 -18.06 -5.53
C LYS A 68 13.29 -16.74 -6.24
N SER A 69 14.32 -16.17 -6.87
CA SER A 69 14.19 -14.94 -7.65
C SER A 69 13.20 -15.12 -8.81
N ASN A 70 13.20 -16.28 -9.47
CA ASN A 70 12.21 -16.60 -10.51
C ASN A 70 10.78 -16.77 -9.95
N ARG A 71 10.62 -17.40 -8.78
CA ARG A 71 9.30 -17.61 -8.14
C ARG A 71 8.66 -16.27 -7.75
N TYR A 72 9.45 -15.37 -7.18
CA TYR A 72 8.99 -14.08 -6.66
C TYR A 72 9.20 -12.89 -7.63
N ASP A 73 9.67 -13.11 -8.87
CA ASP A 73 9.95 -12.03 -9.85
C ASP A 73 8.80 -11.03 -9.98
N ARG A 74 7.55 -11.50 -10.05
CA ARG A 74 6.39 -10.61 -10.21
C ARG A 74 6.18 -9.67 -9.02
N GLN A 75 6.41 -10.15 -7.81
CA GLN A 75 6.19 -9.38 -6.59
C GLN A 75 7.42 -8.54 -6.21
N LEU A 76 8.64 -9.02 -6.54
CA LEU A 76 9.88 -8.25 -6.42
C LEU A 76 9.83 -6.95 -7.25
N ARG A 77 9.11 -6.94 -8.37
CA ARG A 77 8.87 -5.71 -9.16
C ARG A 77 7.97 -4.69 -8.47
N LEU A 78 7.25 -5.07 -7.42
CA LEU A 78 6.38 -4.18 -6.65
C LEU A 78 7.09 -3.62 -5.43
N TRP A 79 7.66 -4.49 -4.59
CA TRP A 79 8.26 -4.10 -3.30
C TRP A 79 9.77 -4.30 -3.18
N GLY A 80 10.43 -4.74 -4.25
CA GLY A 80 11.89 -4.94 -4.29
C GLY A 80 12.39 -6.09 -3.42
N ASP A 81 13.70 -6.32 -3.50
CA ASP A 81 14.36 -7.36 -2.71
C ASP A 81 14.29 -7.07 -1.20
N HIS A 82 14.39 -5.80 -0.79
CA HIS A 82 14.32 -5.42 0.62
C HIS A 82 12.91 -5.64 1.21
N GLY A 83 11.85 -5.37 0.45
CA GLY A 83 10.48 -5.71 0.85
C GLY A 83 10.31 -7.21 1.05
N GLN A 84 10.90 -8.01 0.15
CA GLN A 84 10.89 -9.47 0.27
C GLN A 84 11.64 -9.96 1.52
N VAL A 85 12.81 -9.39 1.81
CA VAL A 85 13.58 -9.71 3.04
C VAL A 85 12.76 -9.40 4.30
N CYS A 86 12.05 -8.27 4.35
CA CYS A 86 11.16 -7.95 5.47
C CYS A 86 10.03 -8.98 5.61
N LEU A 87 9.46 -9.42 4.49
CA LEU A 87 8.38 -10.41 4.46
C LEU A 87 8.87 -11.79 4.95
N GLU A 88 10.03 -12.24 4.48
CA GLU A 88 10.65 -13.52 4.88
C GLU A 88 11.16 -13.53 6.33
N ALA A 89 11.41 -12.36 6.91
CA ALA A 89 11.80 -12.24 8.32
C ALA A 89 10.59 -12.17 9.28
N ALA A 90 9.39 -11.89 8.77
CA ALA A 90 8.23 -11.59 9.59
C ALA A 90 7.55 -12.84 10.18
N LYS A 91 6.98 -12.65 11.37
CA LYS A 91 6.23 -13.65 12.13
C LYS A 91 4.82 -13.16 12.40
N ILE A 92 3.81 -13.89 11.92
CA ILE A 92 2.41 -13.48 12.00
C ILE A 92 1.61 -14.43 12.90
N CYS A 93 0.79 -13.89 13.78
CA CYS A 93 -0.17 -14.67 14.54
C CYS A 93 -1.56 -14.51 13.94
N LEU A 94 -2.21 -15.61 13.55
CA LEU A 94 -3.64 -15.61 13.18
C LEU A 94 -4.46 -16.14 14.36
N ILE A 95 -5.46 -15.38 14.79
CA ILE A 95 -6.46 -15.82 15.75
C ILE A 95 -7.71 -16.27 14.99
N ASN A 96 -8.12 -17.51 15.28
CA ASN A 96 -9.18 -18.28 14.63
C ASN A 96 -8.91 -18.56 13.14
N ALA A 97 -8.88 -19.84 12.77
CA ALA A 97 -8.73 -20.29 11.37
C ALA A 97 -10.09 -20.44 10.68
N THR A 98 -10.87 -19.36 10.64
CA THR A 98 -12.12 -19.31 9.86
C THR A 98 -11.84 -19.19 8.36
N ALA A 99 -12.88 -19.14 7.51
CA ALA A 99 -12.67 -18.96 6.07
C ALA A 99 -11.92 -17.64 5.78
N THR A 100 -12.23 -16.58 6.52
CA THR A 100 -11.54 -15.29 6.37
C THR A 100 -10.09 -15.38 6.82
N GLY A 101 -9.81 -15.97 7.98
CA GLY A 101 -8.44 -16.11 8.49
C GLY A 101 -7.54 -16.95 7.56
N THR A 102 -8.07 -18.06 7.05
CA THR A 102 -7.34 -18.91 6.10
C THR A 102 -7.12 -18.25 4.75
N GLU A 103 -8.09 -17.46 4.25
CA GLU A 103 -7.91 -16.66 3.03
C GLU A 103 -6.87 -15.55 3.19
N ILE A 104 -6.78 -14.92 4.37
CA ILE A 104 -5.70 -13.97 4.69
C ILE A 104 -4.35 -14.69 4.68
N LEU A 105 -4.22 -15.80 5.43
CA LEU A 105 -2.95 -16.53 5.51
C LEU A 105 -2.52 -17.10 4.17
N LYS A 106 -3.43 -17.64 3.34
CA LYS A 106 -3.10 -18.07 1.97
C LYS A 106 -2.36 -16.98 1.20
N ASN A 107 -2.88 -15.75 1.25
CA ASN A 107 -2.31 -14.61 0.55
C ASN A 107 -1.04 -14.05 1.22
N LEU A 108 -0.63 -14.55 2.39
CA LEU A 108 0.66 -14.26 3.04
C LEU A 108 1.69 -15.40 2.85
N VAL A 109 1.23 -16.65 2.83
CA VAL A 109 2.07 -17.84 2.61
C VAL A 109 2.57 -17.90 1.15
N LEU A 110 1.70 -17.62 0.17
CA LEU A 110 2.06 -17.61 -1.25
C LEU A 110 3.22 -16.65 -1.58
N PRO A 111 3.24 -15.38 -1.11
CA PRO A 111 4.37 -14.48 -1.34
C PRO A 111 5.58 -14.75 -0.44
N GLY A 112 5.53 -15.73 0.48
CA GLY A 112 6.69 -16.13 1.27
C GLY A 112 6.86 -15.37 2.58
N ILE A 113 5.81 -15.24 3.38
CA ILE A 113 5.96 -14.82 4.78
C ILE A 113 6.92 -15.76 5.53
N GLY A 114 7.76 -15.24 6.41
CA GLY A 114 8.74 -16.05 7.13
C GLY A 114 8.12 -17.17 7.95
N SER A 115 7.22 -16.81 8.86
CA SER A 115 6.47 -17.80 9.64
C SER A 115 5.11 -17.30 10.08
N PHE A 116 4.20 -18.23 10.32
CA PHE A 116 2.90 -17.95 10.91
C PHE A 116 2.58 -18.92 12.04
N THR A 117 1.76 -18.46 13.00
CA THR A 117 1.20 -19.31 14.05
C THR A 117 -0.30 -19.12 14.13
N ILE A 118 -1.05 -20.23 14.09
CA ILE A 118 -2.51 -20.20 14.22
C ILE A 118 -2.91 -20.50 15.66
N VAL A 119 -3.66 -19.59 16.29
CA VAL A 119 -4.26 -19.79 17.62
C VAL A 119 -5.75 -20.07 17.43
N ASP A 120 -6.16 -21.32 17.66
CA ASP A 120 -7.55 -21.72 17.56
C ASP A 120 -7.88 -22.96 18.41
N GLY A 121 -8.73 -22.79 19.42
CA GLY A 121 -9.19 -23.87 20.28
C GLY A 121 -10.40 -24.65 19.75
N ASN A 122 -10.93 -24.28 18.59
CA ASN A 122 -12.14 -24.90 18.04
C ASN A 122 -11.84 -26.14 17.20
N LYS A 123 -12.82 -27.05 17.15
CA LYS A 123 -12.81 -28.20 16.27
C LYS A 123 -13.51 -27.88 14.97
N VAL A 124 -13.06 -28.52 13.89
CA VAL A 124 -13.70 -28.40 12.57
C VAL A 124 -15.14 -28.90 12.64
N THR A 125 -16.07 -28.04 12.23
CA THR A 125 -17.50 -28.37 12.09
C THR A 125 -17.88 -28.56 10.63
N GLY A 126 -19.09 -29.07 10.38
CA GLY A 126 -19.60 -29.20 9.01
C GLY A 126 -19.79 -27.86 8.30
N ALA A 127 -20.01 -26.76 9.04
CA ALA A 127 -20.11 -25.42 8.47
C ALA A 127 -18.74 -24.94 7.97
N ASP A 128 -17.68 -25.17 8.75
CA ASP A 128 -16.31 -24.80 8.37
C ASP A 128 -15.87 -25.51 7.07
N VAL A 129 -16.18 -26.80 6.92
CA VAL A 129 -15.88 -27.55 5.67
C VAL A 129 -16.67 -27.01 4.48
N GLY A 130 -17.84 -26.40 4.71
CA GLY A 130 -18.68 -25.86 3.65
C GLY A 130 -18.16 -24.54 3.07
N ASN A 131 -17.36 -23.76 3.82
CA ASN A 131 -16.94 -22.42 3.44
C ASN A 131 -15.41 -22.18 3.48
N ASN A 132 -14.61 -23.14 3.96
CA ASN A 132 -13.17 -23.02 4.04
C ASN A 132 -12.48 -23.98 3.06
N PHE A 133 -11.67 -23.44 2.15
CA PHE A 133 -10.96 -24.20 1.13
C PHE A 133 -9.92 -25.18 1.72
N PHE A 134 -9.39 -24.87 2.91
CA PHE A 134 -8.37 -25.64 3.61
C PHE A 134 -8.98 -26.65 4.59
N LEU A 135 -10.26 -27.01 4.47
CA LEU A 135 -10.88 -28.00 5.33
C LEU A 135 -11.65 -29.00 4.49
N THR A 136 -11.47 -30.29 4.81
CA THR A 136 -12.15 -31.38 4.12
C THR A 136 -13.14 -32.07 5.04
N LYS A 137 -14.02 -32.89 4.47
CA LYS A 137 -15.00 -33.66 5.26
C LYS A 137 -14.34 -34.58 6.28
N ASP A 138 -13.14 -35.09 5.99
CA ASP A 138 -12.39 -35.97 6.87
C ASP A 138 -11.80 -35.22 8.07
N SER A 139 -11.68 -33.89 7.97
CA SER A 139 -11.19 -33.01 9.03
C SER A 139 -12.20 -32.78 10.15
N ILE A 140 -13.49 -33.14 9.97
CA ILE A 140 -14.56 -32.86 10.95
C ILE A 140 -14.25 -33.50 12.31
N GLY A 141 -14.30 -32.68 13.36
CA GLY A 141 -14.00 -33.09 14.73
C GLY A 141 -12.52 -33.06 15.12
N MET A 142 -11.62 -32.80 14.16
CA MET A 142 -10.20 -32.55 14.40
C MET A 142 -9.96 -31.08 14.79
N SER A 143 -8.75 -30.78 15.25
CA SER A 143 -8.30 -29.42 15.56
C SER A 143 -8.29 -28.57 14.29
N ARG A 144 -9.01 -27.43 14.33
CA ARG A 144 -9.05 -26.51 13.18
C ARG A 144 -7.69 -25.84 12.95
N ALA A 145 -6.99 -25.49 14.04
CA ALA A 145 -5.66 -24.90 13.99
C ALA A 145 -4.64 -25.82 13.30
N GLN A 146 -4.60 -27.09 13.73
CA GLN A 146 -3.66 -28.07 13.20
C GLN A 146 -3.87 -28.30 11.69
N ILE A 147 -5.07 -28.70 11.30
CA ILE A 147 -5.36 -29.10 9.91
C ILE A 147 -5.16 -27.94 8.94
N THR A 148 -5.57 -26.73 9.33
CA THR A 148 -5.37 -25.56 8.47
C THR A 148 -3.89 -25.21 8.33
N THR A 149 -3.10 -25.37 9.38
CA THR A 149 -1.64 -25.15 9.33
C THR A 149 -0.99 -26.15 8.37
N ASP A 150 -1.29 -27.44 8.49
CA ASP A 150 -0.74 -28.49 7.64
C ASP A 150 -1.03 -28.21 6.15
N LEU A 151 -2.27 -27.86 5.82
CA LEU A 151 -2.70 -27.59 4.44
C LEU A 151 -2.20 -26.25 3.90
N LEU A 152 -2.00 -25.24 4.74
CA LEU A 152 -1.40 -23.97 4.33
C LEU A 152 0.10 -24.13 4.02
N MET A 153 0.81 -24.97 4.77
CA MET A 153 2.23 -25.24 4.53
C MET A 153 2.48 -25.91 3.17
N GLU A 154 1.50 -26.64 2.62
CA GLU A 154 1.60 -27.21 1.26
C GLU A 154 1.72 -26.12 0.16
N LEU A 155 1.27 -24.89 0.41
CA LEU A 155 1.34 -23.81 -0.57
C LEU A 155 2.77 -23.30 -0.81
N ASN A 156 3.61 -23.38 0.23
CA ASN A 156 4.97 -22.87 0.15
C ASN A 156 5.88 -23.50 1.21
N GLU A 157 6.78 -24.38 0.76
CA GLU A 157 7.76 -25.10 1.59
C GLU A 157 8.75 -24.20 2.33
N GLU A 158 8.91 -22.94 1.91
CA GLU A 158 9.81 -21.98 2.56
C GLU A 158 9.20 -21.30 3.78
N VAL A 159 7.88 -21.40 3.96
CA VAL A 159 7.17 -20.78 5.07
C VAL A 159 7.05 -21.76 6.23
N SER A 160 7.42 -21.32 7.43
CA SER A 160 7.24 -22.12 8.65
C SER A 160 5.85 -21.88 9.27
N GLY A 161 5.02 -22.91 9.34
CA GLY A 161 3.74 -22.89 10.06
C GLY A 161 3.83 -23.55 11.43
N ASP A 162 3.14 -22.99 12.42
CA ASP A 162 2.94 -23.58 13.75
C ASP A 162 1.50 -23.32 14.23
N PHE A 163 1.05 -24.00 15.28
CA PHE A 163 -0.30 -23.83 15.81
C PHE A 163 -0.41 -24.03 17.32
N VAL A 164 -1.45 -23.44 17.90
CA VAL A 164 -1.81 -23.54 19.32
C VAL A 164 -3.28 -23.92 19.44
N GLU A 165 -3.55 -25.07 20.06
CA GLU A 165 -4.88 -25.63 20.26
C GLU A 165 -5.57 -25.08 21.53
N GLU A 166 -5.50 -23.77 21.73
CA GLU A 166 -6.11 -23.09 22.86
C GLU A 166 -7.06 -21.99 22.40
N LEU A 167 -8.12 -21.77 23.19
CA LEU A 167 -9.02 -20.65 22.96
C LEU A 167 -8.28 -19.33 23.22
N PRO A 168 -8.44 -18.30 22.38
CA PRO A 168 -7.73 -17.03 22.53
C PRO A 168 -7.92 -16.39 23.91
N GLU A 169 -9.12 -16.52 24.49
CA GLU A 169 -9.44 -15.99 25.82
C GLU A 169 -8.61 -16.67 26.91
N LYS A 170 -8.45 -18.00 26.82
CA LYS A 170 -7.63 -18.76 27.77
C LYS A 170 -6.16 -18.43 27.61
N LEU A 171 -5.69 -18.24 26.38
CA LEU A 171 -4.30 -17.89 26.12
C LEU A 171 -3.97 -16.49 26.66
N LEU A 172 -4.89 -15.53 26.53
CA LEU A 172 -4.79 -14.20 27.13
C LEU A 172 -4.75 -14.23 28.67
N GLU A 173 -5.45 -15.17 29.29
CA GLU A 173 -5.42 -15.35 30.75
C GLU A 173 -4.13 -16.04 31.23
N ASN A 174 -3.66 -17.06 30.50
CA ASN A 174 -2.57 -17.93 30.94
C ASN A 174 -1.18 -17.43 30.53
N ASN A 175 -1.03 -16.82 29.35
CA ASN A 175 0.27 -16.48 28.79
C ASN A 175 0.22 -15.27 27.82
N GLN A 176 0.21 -14.07 28.39
CA GLN A 176 0.21 -12.81 27.62
C GLN A 176 1.50 -12.59 26.82
N GLU A 177 2.65 -13.05 27.35
CA GLU A 177 3.95 -12.90 26.69
C GLU A 177 4.03 -13.66 25.36
N PHE A 178 3.16 -14.65 25.14
CA PHE A 178 3.04 -15.36 23.86
C PHE A 178 2.84 -14.41 22.68
N PHE A 179 2.15 -13.28 22.85
CA PHE A 179 1.87 -12.38 21.74
C PHE A 179 3.06 -11.48 21.39
N ASN A 180 4.05 -11.34 22.27
CA ASN A 180 5.18 -10.42 22.11
C ASN A 180 6.24 -10.88 21.09
N ARG A 181 6.09 -12.11 20.57
CA ARG A 181 7.02 -12.75 19.61
C ARG A 181 6.63 -12.54 18.14
N PHE A 182 5.50 -11.88 17.89
CA PHE A 182 4.98 -11.65 16.54
C PHE A 182 5.20 -10.20 16.09
N ASN A 183 5.41 -10.01 14.79
CA ASN A 183 5.50 -8.69 14.19
C ASN A 183 4.12 -8.06 13.98
N LEU A 184 3.09 -8.87 13.78
CA LEU A 184 1.71 -8.44 13.60
C LEU A 184 0.75 -9.56 13.97
N ILE A 185 -0.39 -9.19 14.54
CA ILE A 185 -1.45 -10.13 14.93
C ILE A 185 -2.72 -9.85 14.13
N ILE A 186 -3.31 -10.91 13.59
CA ILE A 186 -4.54 -10.86 12.80
C ILE A 186 -5.65 -11.55 13.61
N ALA A 187 -6.64 -10.78 14.06
CA ALA A 187 -7.76 -11.30 14.83
C ALA A 187 -9.00 -11.46 13.97
N THR A 188 -9.44 -12.70 13.72
CA THR A 188 -10.64 -12.97 12.92
C THR A 188 -11.81 -13.45 13.77
N ASN A 189 -12.98 -12.86 13.53
CA ASN A 189 -14.25 -13.21 14.21
C ASN A 189 -14.13 -13.30 15.75
N LEU A 190 -13.28 -12.48 16.36
CA LEU A 190 -13.10 -12.40 17.81
C LEU A 190 -14.15 -11.48 18.44
N GLN A 191 -14.73 -11.88 19.58
CA GLN A 191 -15.76 -11.12 20.28
C GLN A 191 -15.20 -9.86 20.95
N GLU A 192 -16.06 -8.87 21.21
CA GLU A 192 -15.71 -7.55 21.76
C GLU A 192 -14.84 -7.63 23.03
N LYS A 193 -15.23 -8.42 24.03
CA LYS A 193 -14.51 -8.51 25.31
C LYS A 193 -13.06 -9.00 25.18
N PRO A 194 -12.76 -10.19 24.61
CA PRO A 194 -11.39 -10.63 24.45
C PRO A 194 -10.60 -9.78 23.44
N LEU A 195 -11.27 -9.20 22.45
CA LEU A 195 -10.65 -8.28 21.50
C LEU A 195 -10.10 -7.02 22.17
N LEU A 196 -10.86 -6.40 23.09
CA LEU A 196 -10.40 -5.24 23.85
C LEU A 196 -9.22 -5.59 24.76
N GLN A 197 -9.24 -6.77 25.40
CA GLN A 197 -8.12 -7.25 26.22
C GLN A 197 -6.85 -7.44 25.40
N LEU A 198 -6.98 -8.08 24.23
CA LEU A 198 -5.87 -8.25 23.29
C LEU A 198 -5.33 -6.90 22.82
N ALA A 199 -6.21 -5.98 22.40
CA ALA A 199 -5.78 -4.66 21.92
C ALA A 199 -4.99 -3.88 22.97
N SER A 200 -5.42 -3.87 24.23
CA SER A 200 -4.69 -3.20 25.33
C SER A 200 -3.31 -3.83 25.60
N LEU A 201 -3.20 -5.15 25.48
CA LEU A 201 -1.92 -5.85 25.66
C LEU A 201 -0.92 -5.50 24.55
N LEU A 202 -1.38 -5.52 23.30
CA LEU A 202 -0.52 -5.27 22.13
C LEU A 202 -0.11 -3.81 22.03
N GLU A 203 -0.97 -2.90 22.48
CA GLU A 203 -0.64 -1.48 22.56
C GLU A 203 0.57 -1.24 23.48
N ALA A 204 0.61 -1.88 24.65
CA ALA A 204 1.72 -1.75 25.59
C ALA A 204 3.05 -2.28 25.02
N SER A 205 2.99 -3.17 24.03
CA SER A 205 4.15 -3.78 23.38
C SER A 205 4.43 -3.20 21.99
N GLU A 206 3.68 -2.18 21.55
CA GLU A 206 3.73 -1.58 20.21
C GLU A 206 3.55 -2.58 19.04
N ILE A 207 2.75 -3.63 19.24
CA ILE A 207 2.51 -4.66 18.21
C ILE A 207 1.25 -4.28 17.40
N PRO A 208 1.36 -4.19 16.06
CA PRO A 208 0.21 -3.98 15.19
C PRO A 208 -0.85 -5.09 15.32
N LEU A 209 -2.11 -4.70 15.40
CA LEU A 209 -3.27 -5.58 15.42
C LEU A 209 -4.18 -5.27 14.24
N LEU A 210 -4.43 -6.28 13.40
CA LEU A 210 -5.41 -6.21 12.33
C LEU A 210 -6.63 -7.06 12.69
N ILE A 211 -7.75 -6.40 12.92
CA ILE A 211 -9.01 -7.04 13.30
C ILE A 211 -9.81 -7.23 12.02
N CYS A 212 -10.39 -8.41 11.85
CA CYS A 212 -11.24 -8.72 10.71
C CYS A 212 -12.48 -9.49 11.13
N ARG A 213 -13.59 -9.19 10.47
CA ARG A 213 -14.83 -9.95 10.61
C ARG A 213 -15.56 -10.05 9.29
N SER A 214 -16.07 -11.23 9.00
CA SER A 214 -17.04 -11.44 7.92
C SER A 214 -18.38 -11.82 8.54
N TYR A 215 -19.43 -11.10 8.18
CA TYR A 215 -20.78 -11.29 8.71
C TYR A 215 -21.81 -11.11 7.58
N GLY A 216 -22.30 -12.23 7.05
CA GLY A 216 -23.16 -12.26 5.86
C GLY A 216 -22.46 -11.67 4.64
N PHE A 217 -23.04 -10.61 4.07
CA PHE A 217 -22.44 -9.86 2.96
C PHE A 217 -21.48 -8.75 3.42
N ILE A 218 -21.24 -8.59 4.72
CA ILE A 218 -20.43 -7.51 5.27
C ILE A 218 -19.03 -8.00 5.60
N GLY A 219 -18.03 -7.23 5.16
CA GLY A 219 -16.66 -7.33 5.62
C GLY A 219 -16.33 -6.14 6.52
N TYR A 220 -15.72 -6.40 7.67
CA TYR A 220 -15.23 -5.39 8.59
C TYR A 220 -13.74 -5.61 8.81
N ALA A 221 -12.98 -4.51 8.80
CA ALA A 221 -11.58 -4.51 9.13
C ALA A 221 -11.22 -3.29 9.98
N ARG A 222 -10.32 -3.47 10.95
CA ARG A 222 -9.84 -2.41 11.83
C ARG A 222 -8.35 -2.58 12.07
N LEU A 223 -7.56 -1.57 11.68
CA LEU A 223 -6.11 -1.54 11.86
C LEU A 223 -5.73 -0.75 13.10
N VAL A 224 -5.23 -1.42 14.14
CA VAL A 224 -4.75 -0.78 15.36
C VAL A 224 -3.22 -0.74 15.31
N VAL A 225 -2.67 0.46 15.12
CA VAL A 225 -1.23 0.73 15.15
C VAL A 225 -0.98 2.10 15.77
N SER A 226 0.02 2.18 16.66
CA SER A 226 0.42 3.43 17.30
C SER A 226 1.16 4.33 16.31
N ASP A 227 2.39 3.97 15.94
CA ASP A 227 3.21 4.76 15.01
C ASP A 227 3.69 3.88 13.86
N HIS A 228 2.94 3.87 12.76
CA HIS A 228 3.38 3.20 11.54
C HIS A 228 4.04 4.21 10.60
N THR A 229 5.36 4.11 10.47
CA THR A 229 6.16 5.00 9.62
C THR A 229 6.38 4.37 8.25
N VAL A 230 6.02 5.10 7.19
CA VAL A 230 6.16 4.66 5.79
C VAL A 230 7.16 5.57 5.08
N ILE A 231 8.24 4.98 4.57
CA ILE A 231 9.25 5.67 3.78
C ILE A 231 8.87 5.60 2.29
N GLU A 232 8.64 4.39 1.78
CA GLU A 232 8.29 4.15 0.38
C GLU A 232 6.77 4.05 0.21
N SER A 233 6.09 5.18 0.12
CA SER A 233 4.63 5.19 -0.02
C SER A 233 4.13 4.89 -1.45
N HIS A 234 5.03 4.78 -2.43
CA HIS A 234 4.73 4.48 -3.85
C HIS A 234 3.53 5.28 -4.42
N PRO A 235 3.63 6.61 -4.53
CA PRO A 235 2.54 7.42 -5.06
C PRO A 235 2.32 7.14 -6.55
N ASP A 236 1.08 6.88 -6.96
CA ASP A 236 0.71 6.61 -8.36
C ASP A 236 1.10 7.74 -9.31
N ASN A 237 0.86 8.98 -8.88
CA ASN A 237 1.17 10.17 -9.63
C ASN A 237 1.90 11.17 -8.74
N SER A 238 3.10 11.57 -9.14
CA SER A 238 3.86 12.60 -8.45
C SER A 238 4.47 13.60 -9.41
N HIS A 239 4.55 14.86 -8.97
CA HIS A 239 5.31 15.87 -9.71
C HIS A 239 6.80 15.53 -9.66
N GLN A 240 7.46 15.65 -10.80
CA GLN A 240 8.90 15.45 -10.94
C GLN A 240 9.67 16.57 -10.25
N ASP A 241 10.77 16.23 -9.56
CA ASP A 241 11.61 17.20 -8.86
C ASP A 241 12.67 17.79 -9.80
N LEU A 242 12.22 18.61 -10.76
CA LEU A 242 13.09 19.14 -11.82
C LEU A 242 13.89 20.37 -11.40
N ARG A 243 13.52 21.06 -10.31
CA ARG A 243 14.18 22.27 -9.79
C ARG A 243 14.36 23.42 -10.80
N LEU A 244 13.51 23.53 -11.82
CA LEU A 244 13.59 24.63 -12.80
C LEU A 244 13.26 26.01 -12.20
N ASP A 245 12.49 26.05 -11.12
CA ASP A 245 12.20 27.28 -10.37
C ASP A 245 13.41 27.74 -9.53
N ARG A 246 14.24 26.79 -9.07
CA ARG A 246 15.44 27.03 -8.24
C ARG A 246 16.60 26.12 -8.67
N PRO A 247 17.20 26.38 -9.84
CA PRO A 247 18.20 25.47 -10.40
C PRO A 247 19.45 25.44 -9.52
N PHE A 248 19.95 24.23 -9.26
CA PHE A 248 21.20 24.03 -8.52
C PHE A 248 22.42 24.25 -9.44
N PRO A 249 23.61 24.53 -8.90
CA PRO A 249 24.78 24.94 -9.71
C PRO A 249 25.11 23.99 -10.87
N GLY A 250 25.09 22.68 -10.63
CA GLY A 250 25.36 21.68 -11.68
C GLY A 250 24.34 21.69 -12.83
N LEU A 251 23.07 21.97 -12.53
CA LEU A 251 22.03 22.09 -13.55
C LEU A 251 22.21 23.36 -14.39
N VAL A 252 22.56 24.48 -13.74
CA VAL A 252 22.86 25.75 -14.43
C VAL A 252 24.03 25.55 -15.38
N GLU A 253 25.14 24.98 -14.90
CA GLU A 253 26.35 24.75 -15.70
C GLU A 253 26.08 23.84 -16.91
N PHE A 254 25.33 22.75 -16.71
CA PHE A 254 24.96 21.85 -17.80
C PHE A 254 24.05 22.54 -18.83
N CYS A 255 23.01 23.24 -18.38
CA CYS A 255 22.12 23.94 -19.29
C CYS A 255 22.85 25.08 -20.03
N ASP A 256 23.75 25.79 -19.37
CA ASP A 256 24.50 26.90 -19.95
C ASP A 256 25.54 26.46 -20.97
N SER A 257 26.11 25.26 -20.82
CA SER A 257 26.97 24.66 -21.84
C SER A 257 26.25 24.36 -23.16
N GLN A 258 24.91 24.29 -23.17
CA GLN A 258 24.11 23.99 -24.34
C GLN A 258 23.70 25.29 -25.05
N ASN A 259 24.26 25.57 -26.22
CA ASN A 259 23.88 26.73 -27.03
C ASN A 259 22.95 26.33 -28.19
N LEU A 260 21.64 26.56 -28.02
CA LEU A 260 20.61 26.21 -29.01
C LEU A 260 20.81 26.90 -30.38
N GLU A 261 21.39 28.10 -30.41
CA GLU A 261 21.50 28.90 -31.64
C GLU A 261 22.65 28.42 -32.55
N ASN A 262 23.66 27.77 -31.97
CA ASN A 262 24.86 27.29 -32.68
C ASN A 262 24.88 25.77 -32.90
N MET A 263 23.77 25.08 -32.61
CA MET A 263 23.66 23.62 -32.80
C MET A 263 23.38 23.24 -34.24
N SER A 264 23.88 22.07 -34.66
CA SER A 264 23.40 21.46 -35.90
C SER A 264 21.92 21.07 -35.78
N LYS A 265 21.22 20.97 -36.92
CA LYS A 265 19.79 20.56 -36.96
C LYS A 265 19.52 19.26 -36.18
N LYS A 266 20.43 18.28 -36.28
CA LYS A 266 20.32 17.01 -35.56
C LYS A 266 20.51 17.18 -34.05
N GLU A 267 21.47 18.00 -33.61
CA GLU A 267 21.68 18.25 -32.17
C GLU A 267 20.52 19.04 -31.57
N HIS A 268 19.96 19.97 -32.33
CA HIS A 268 18.80 20.77 -31.94
C HIS A 268 17.58 19.87 -31.67
N SER A 269 17.23 18.97 -32.60
CA SER A 269 16.09 18.05 -32.49
C SER A 269 16.26 16.94 -31.44
N HIS A 270 17.49 16.68 -30.99
CA HIS A 270 17.81 15.70 -29.94
C HIS A 270 18.25 16.37 -28.62
N THR A 271 17.86 17.63 -28.41
CA THR A 271 18.07 18.32 -27.13
C THR A 271 17.01 17.91 -26.10
N PRO A 272 17.40 17.49 -24.88
CA PRO A 272 16.47 17.28 -23.77
C PRO A 272 15.48 18.45 -23.60
N TRP A 273 14.18 18.15 -23.53
CA TRP A 273 13.17 19.21 -23.41
C TRP A 273 13.34 20.07 -22.16
N LEU A 274 13.94 19.52 -21.10
CA LEU A 274 14.25 20.25 -19.87
C LEU A 274 15.19 21.43 -20.14
N VAL A 275 16.20 21.23 -20.98
CA VAL A 275 17.15 22.27 -21.40
C VAL A 275 16.43 23.34 -22.23
N ILE A 276 15.52 22.92 -23.11
CA ILE A 276 14.69 23.84 -23.91
C ILE A 276 13.88 24.74 -22.98
N ILE A 277 13.10 24.16 -22.06
CA ILE A 277 12.30 24.93 -21.11
C ILE A 277 13.20 25.85 -20.29
N TYR A 278 14.33 25.39 -19.79
CA TYR A 278 15.28 26.22 -19.04
C TYR A 278 15.74 27.45 -19.85
N LYS A 279 16.14 27.28 -21.11
CA LYS A 279 16.62 28.39 -21.95
C LYS A 279 15.54 29.43 -22.23
N TYR A 280 14.34 28.98 -22.61
CA TYR A 280 13.23 29.91 -22.84
C TYR A 280 12.73 30.53 -21.55
N LEU A 281 12.86 29.84 -20.41
CA LEU A 281 12.55 30.39 -19.10
C LEU A 281 13.53 31.49 -18.70
N GLN A 282 14.81 31.38 -19.04
CA GLN A 282 15.77 32.48 -18.83
C GLN A 282 15.44 33.69 -19.71
N LYS A 283 15.15 33.47 -21.01
CA LYS A 283 14.68 34.55 -21.92
C LYS A 283 13.42 35.24 -21.37
N TRP A 284 12.46 34.45 -20.87
CA TRP A 284 11.26 34.98 -20.22
C TRP A 284 11.58 35.84 -18.99
N LYS A 285 12.50 35.37 -18.13
CA LYS A 285 12.93 36.11 -16.94
C LYS A 285 13.60 37.43 -17.31
N GLU A 286 14.41 37.47 -18.35
CA GLU A 286 15.04 38.70 -18.85
C GLU A 286 13.99 39.73 -19.30
N GLU A 287 12.93 39.29 -19.98
CA GLU A 287 11.85 40.16 -20.46
C GLU A 287 10.88 40.62 -19.35
N ASN A 288 10.69 39.79 -18.31
CA ASN A 288 9.67 40.00 -17.27
C ASN A 288 10.26 40.30 -15.87
N GLY A 289 11.44 40.93 -15.82
CA GLY A 289 12.01 41.43 -14.56
C GLY A 289 12.40 40.32 -13.56
N GLY A 290 12.75 39.14 -14.05
CA GLY A 290 13.18 37.99 -13.26
C GLY A 290 12.05 37.08 -12.76
N GLU A 291 10.78 37.40 -13.06
CA GLU A 291 9.65 36.58 -12.60
C GLU A 291 9.39 35.34 -13.46
N MET A 292 8.92 34.29 -12.80
CA MET A 292 8.46 33.05 -13.43
C MET A 292 7.01 33.19 -13.92
N PRO A 293 6.60 32.51 -15.01
CA PRO A 293 5.21 32.53 -15.47
C PRO A 293 4.30 31.80 -14.48
N LYS A 294 3.39 32.54 -13.85
CA LYS A 294 2.44 32.07 -12.83
C LYS A 294 1.08 31.77 -13.45
N THR A 295 0.59 32.66 -14.29
CA THR A 295 -0.78 32.55 -14.83
C THR A 295 -0.86 31.64 -16.05
N TYR A 296 -2.04 31.08 -16.32
CA TYR A 296 -2.27 30.29 -17.53
C TYR A 296 -1.93 31.07 -18.81
N LYS A 297 -2.20 32.39 -18.82
CA LYS A 297 -1.89 33.28 -19.95
C LYS A 297 -0.38 33.41 -20.15
N GLU A 298 0.39 33.66 -19.09
CA GLU A 298 1.85 33.72 -19.15
C GLU A 298 2.46 32.39 -19.59
N LYS A 299 1.97 31.26 -19.07
CA LYS A 299 2.43 29.94 -19.51
C LYS A 299 2.10 29.66 -20.97
N THR A 300 1.00 30.21 -21.49
CA THR A 300 0.65 30.11 -22.91
C THR A 300 1.61 30.92 -23.77
N LEU A 301 1.97 32.14 -23.34
CA LEU A 301 2.99 32.96 -24.01
C LEU A 301 4.36 32.27 -24.02
N LEU A 302 4.77 31.64 -22.91
CA LEU A 302 6.01 30.86 -22.88
C LEU A 302 5.97 29.68 -23.87
N LYS A 303 4.84 28.98 -23.99
CA LYS A 303 4.67 27.92 -25.00
C LYS A 303 4.79 28.46 -26.42
N GLU A 304 4.27 29.66 -26.69
CA GLU A 304 4.43 30.33 -27.98
C GLU A 304 5.90 30.72 -28.23
N MET A 305 6.63 31.20 -27.22
CA MET A 305 8.07 31.48 -27.33
C MET A 305 8.87 30.22 -27.68
N ILE A 306 8.57 29.10 -27.01
CA ILE A 306 9.20 27.80 -27.30
C ILE A 306 8.86 27.36 -28.74
N LYS A 307 7.60 27.50 -29.15
CA LYS A 307 7.15 27.15 -30.50
C LYS A 307 7.83 27.99 -31.59
N ASN A 308 8.06 29.27 -31.33
CA ASN A 308 8.80 30.16 -32.22
C ASN A 308 10.29 29.82 -32.30
N GLY A 309 10.78 29.02 -31.36
CA GLY A 309 12.13 28.48 -31.31
C GLY A 309 12.41 27.32 -32.25
N MET A 310 11.37 26.66 -32.77
CA MET A 310 11.51 25.53 -33.68
C MET A 310 12.12 25.97 -35.01
N LEU A 311 13.02 25.15 -35.56
CA LEU A 311 13.68 25.44 -36.83
C LEU A 311 12.66 25.52 -37.99
N LYS A 312 12.96 26.30 -39.01
CA LYS A 312 12.14 26.41 -40.23
C LYS A 312 12.93 25.85 -41.40
N ASN A 313 12.26 25.01 -42.19
CA ASN A 313 12.79 24.51 -43.45
C ASN A 313 12.99 25.65 -44.48
N GLU A 314 13.67 25.35 -45.59
CA GLU A 314 13.92 26.28 -46.71
C GLU A 314 12.64 26.95 -47.26
N ASN A 315 11.48 26.31 -47.08
CA ASN A 315 10.16 26.81 -47.49
C ASN A 315 9.46 27.69 -46.43
N GLY A 316 10.12 27.99 -45.31
CA GLY A 316 9.57 28.77 -44.20
C GLY A 316 8.57 28.03 -43.30
N ILE A 317 8.38 26.73 -43.53
CA ILE A 317 7.51 25.85 -42.73
C ILE A 317 8.30 25.34 -41.51
N THR A 318 7.70 25.41 -40.32
CA THR A 318 8.27 24.88 -39.08
C THR A 318 8.54 23.39 -39.20
N GLU A 319 9.73 22.96 -38.78
CA GLU A 319 10.10 21.56 -38.70
C GLU A 319 9.35 20.84 -37.58
N GLU A 320 9.06 19.56 -37.78
CA GLU A 320 8.47 18.71 -36.75
C GLU A 320 9.57 18.24 -35.80
N GLU A 321 9.72 18.95 -34.69
CA GLU A 321 10.70 18.65 -33.63
C GLU A 321 9.99 18.11 -32.38
N GLU A 322 10.02 16.78 -32.21
CA GLU A 322 9.31 16.07 -31.14
C GLU A 322 9.70 16.56 -29.74
N ASN A 323 10.98 16.90 -29.51
CA ASN A 323 11.49 17.40 -28.24
C ASN A 323 10.92 18.78 -27.87
N PHE A 324 10.70 19.67 -28.84
CA PHE A 324 10.05 20.96 -28.61
C PHE A 324 8.56 20.80 -28.34
N GLU A 325 7.88 19.88 -29.03
CA GLU A 325 6.49 19.56 -28.71
C GLU A 325 6.36 18.96 -27.29
N GLU A 326 7.30 18.09 -26.91
CA GLU A 326 7.38 17.54 -25.56
C GLU A 326 7.63 18.64 -24.52
N ALA A 327 8.50 19.62 -24.82
CA ALA A 327 8.69 20.79 -23.98
C ALA A 327 7.38 21.55 -23.76
N ILE A 328 6.64 21.84 -24.84
CA ILE A 328 5.36 22.55 -24.79
C ILE A 328 4.32 21.80 -23.94
N ARG A 329 4.24 20.47 -24.08
CA ARG A 329 3.34 19.62 -23.26
C ARG A 329 3.71 19.69 -21.78
N ASN A 330 5.01 19.68 -21.47
CA ASN A 330 5.53 19.64 -20.11
C ASN A 330 5.66 21.01 -19.41
N VAL A 331 5.47 22.15 -20.08
CA VAL A 331 5.53 23.49 -19.43
C VAL A 331 4.66 23.57 -18.17
N ASN A 332 3.47 22.98 -18.20
CA ASN A 332 2.54 23.06 -17.08
C ASN A 332 3.00 22.26 -15.86
N THR A 333 3.61 21.09 -16.08
CA THR A 333 4.08 20.15 -15.05
C THR A 333 5.49 20.48 -14.57
N ALA A 334 6.33 21.06 -15.43
CA ALA A 334 7.73 21.35 -15.15
C ALA A 334 7.95 22.65 -14.35
N LEU A 335 7.02 23.61 -14.46
CA LEU A 335 7.11 24.91 -13.77
C LEU A 335 6.35 24.93 -12.43
N VAL A 336 6.23 23.78 -11.78
CA VAL A 336 5.68 23.67 -10.43
C VAL A 336 6.72 24.17 -9.44
N LYS A 337 6.31 25.05 -8.53
CA LYS A 337 7.21 25.61 -7.50
C LYS A 337 7.68 24.50 -6.57
N THR A 338 8.99 24.41 -6.38
CA THR A 338 9.59 23.49 -5.40
C THR A 338 9.16 23.92 -4.00
N SER A 339 8.41 23.06 -3.33
CA SER A 339 7.90 23.28 -1.97
C SER A 339 7.74 21.97 -1.22
N ILE A 340 7.83 22.04 0.11
CA ILE A 340 7.64 20.87 0.98
C ILE A 340 6.16 20.48 0.95
N PRO A 341 5.82 19.21 0.66
CA PRO A 341 4.43 18.73 0.68
C PRO A 341 3.75 18.93 2.04
N SER A 342 2.42 19.13 2.05
CA SER A 342 1.65 19.36 3.28
C SER A 342 1.86 18.28 4.33
N GLU A 343 1.86 17.02 3.90
CA GLU A 343 2.02 15.88 4.81
C GLU A 343 3.41 15.88 5.48
N VAL A 344 4.47 16.19 4.73
CA VAL A 344 5.83 16.28 5.30
C VAL A 344 5.96 17.49 6.23
N LYS A 345 5.28 18.61 5.93
CA LYS A 345 5.23 19.76 6.85
C LYS A 345 4.58 19.41 8.18
N LYS A 346 3.45 18.68 8.16
CA LYS A 346 2.83 18.18 9.40
C LYS A 346 3.80 17.33 10.20
N LEU A 347 4.59 16.48 9.53
CA LEU A 347 5.63 15.68 10.19
C LEU A 347 6.75 16.54 10.81
N PHE A 348 7.13 17.67 10.21
CA PHE A 348 8.12 18.59 10.80
C PHE A 348 7.60 19.34 12.04
N GLU A 349 6.28 19.46 12.17
CA GLU A 349 5.59 20.09 13.30
C GLU A 349 5.24 19.08 14.40
N ASP A 350 5.48 17.79 14.17
CA ASP A 350 5.13 16.72 15.10
C ASP A 350 5.91 16.85 16.42
N PRO A 351 5.24 16.71 17.59
CA PRO A 351 5.89 16.82 18.89
C PRO A 351 7.00 15.77 19.11
N THR A 352 6.93 14.60 18.46
CA THR A 352 7.95 13.54 18.58
C THR A 352 9.34 13.99 18.13
N LEU A 353 9.43 14.99 17.24
CA LEU A 353 10.72 15.57 16.81
C LEU A 353 11.36 16.47 17.86
N GLN A 354 10.61 16.95 18.85
CA GLN A 354 11.15 17.83 19.89
C GLN A 354 11.94 17.04 20.95
N ASP A 355 11.56 15.77 21.18
CA ASP A 355 12.08 14.91 22.25
C ASP A 355 12.85 13.68 21.72
N ILE A 356 13.74 13.89 20.74
CA ILE A 356 14.56 12.81 20.18
C ILE A 356 15.54 12.29 21.24
N ASN A 357 15.47 10.99 21.48
CA ASN A 357 16.24 10.29 22.52
C ASN A 357 16.76 8.94 21.98
N ILE A 358 17.37 8.14 22.86
CA ILE A 358 17.99 6.87 22.47
C ILE A 358 16.97 5.83 21.95
N ASP A 359 15.74 5.87 22.46
CA ASP A 359 14.65 4.96 22.12
C ASP A 359 13.91 5.38 20.83
N SER A 360 14.19 6.57 20.31
CA SER A 360 13.58 7.06 19.07
C SER A 360 13.85 6.13 17.88
N LYS A 361 12.78 5.87 17.11
CA LYS A 361 12.82 5.06 15.89
C LYS A 361 13.72 5.72 14.83
N PRO A 362 14.42 4.93 13.99
CA PRO A 362 15.30 5.45 12.93
C PRO A 362 14.62 6.50 12.02
N PHE A 363 13.34 6.31 11.73
CA PHE A 363 12.53 7.25 10.93
C PHE A 363 12.57 8.68 11.48
N TRP A 364 12.33 8.86 12.78
CA TRP A 364 12.27 10.18 13.42
C TRP A 364 13.65 10.85 13.48
N ILE A 365 14.71 10.06 13.66
CA ILE A 365 16.10 10.55 13.64
C ILE A 365 16.45 11.08 12.23
N MET A 366 16.10 10.31 11.18
CA MET A 366 16.32 10.74 9.80
C MET A 366 15.44 11.93 9.41
N LEU A 367 14.20 11.98 9.90
CA LEU A 367 13.30 13.11 9.66
C LEU A 367 13.84 14.41 10.26
N GLN A 368 14.40 14.36 11.46
CA GLN A 368 15.08 15.51 12.08
C GLN A 368 16.28 15.96 11.25
N ALA A 369 17.10 15.04 10.76
CA ALA A 369 18.24 15.37 9.90
C ALA A 369 17.79 16.05 8.60
N ILE A 370 16.70 15.59 7.98
CA ILE A 370 16.11 16.25 6.80
C ILE A 370 15.56 17.63 7.15
N LYS A 371 14.92 17.80 8.31
CA LYS A 371 14.43 19.11 8.76
C LYS A 371 15.58 20.10 8.91
N GLU A 372 16.65 19.71 9.61
CA GLU A 372 17.86 20.53 9.76
C GLU A 372 18.53 20.81 8.40
N PHE A 373 18.58 19.83 7.49
CA PHE A 373 19.07 20.06 6.13
C PHE A 373 18.23 21.10 5.39
N THR A 374 16.91 20.98 5.48
CA THR A 374 15.96 21.85 4.78
C THR A 374 16.07 23.30 5.26
N GLU A 375 16.33 23.52 6.54
CA GLU A 375 16.50 24.85 7.14
C GLU A 375 17.85 25.49 6.83
N ASN A 376 18.91 24.68 6.68
CA ASN A 376 20.28 25.15 6.47
C ASN A 376 20.72 25.06 5.00
N GLU A 377 21.14 23.89 4.52
CA GLU A 377 21.70 23.71 3.18
C GLU A 377 20.64 23.74 2.07
N GLY A 378 19.46 23.20 2.34
CA GLY A 378 18.36 23.03 1.39
C GLY A 378 17.62 24.33 1.05
N ASN A 379 17.87 25.43 1.78
CA ASN A 379 17.22 26.73 1.58
C ASN A 379 15.68 26.62 1.45
N GLY A 380 15.07 25.85 2.35
CA GLY A 380 13.63 25.59 2.38
C GLY A 380 13.14 24.55 1.36
N ALA A 381 14.03 23.77 0.74
CA ALA A 381 13.68 22.61 -0.07
C ALA A 381 14.26 21.32 0.52
N LEU A 382 13.54 20.22 0.30
CA LEU A 382 13.98 18.87 0.65
C LEU A 382 15.21 18.47 -0.19
N PRO A 383 15.97 17.43 0.22
CA PRO A 383 17.00 16.81 -0.61
C PRO A 383 16.47 16.47 -2.00
N LEU A 384 17.31 16.61 -3.02
CA LEU A 384 16.94 16.28 -4.40
C LEU A 384 16.68 14.77 -4.55
N ARG A 385 15.62 14.39 -5.26
CA ARG A 385 15.31 12.96 -5.51
C ARG A 385 16.31 12.26 -6.43
N GLY A 386 16.89 13.00 -7.37
CA GLY A 386 17.90 12.51 -8.31
C GLY A 386 17.39 11.76 -9.54
N THR A 387 16.07 11.67 -9.73
CA THR A 387 15.44 11.02 -10.88
C THR A 387 14.80 12.04 -11.82
N ILE A 388 14.92 11.79 -13.13
CA ILE A 388 14.27 12.59 -14.19
C ILE A 388 13.45 11.66 -15.09
N PRO A 389 12.35 12.15 -15.71
CA PRO A 389 11.56 11.35 -16.65
C PRO A 389 12.36 11.02 -17.91
N ASP A 390 11.87 10.04 -18.66
CA ASP A 390 12.34 9.80 -20.02
C ASP A 390 11.96 10.99 -20.93
N MET A 391 12.76 11.22 -21.97
CA MET A 391 12.56 12.34 -22.89
C MET A 391 13.25 12.10 -24.23
N THR A 392 12.70 12.67 -25.31
CA THR A 392 13.30 12.58 -26.64
C THR A 392 14.59 13.40 -26.69
N ALA A 393 15.74 12.71 -26.60
CA ALA A 393 17.06 13.32 -26.57
C ALA A 393 18.17 12.39 -27.08
N ASP A 394 19.36 12.95 -27.34
CA ASP A 394 20.56 12.16 -27.59
C ASP A 394 20.97 11.37 -26.32
N SER A 395 21.33 10.10 -26.48
CA SER A 395 21.68 9.23 -25.36
C SER A 395 22.79 9.80 -24.47
N ASN A 396 23.81 10.45 -25.05
CA ASN A 396 24.90 11.02 -24.26
C ASN A 396 24.43 12.22 -23.43
N ARG A 397 23.64 13.12 -24.03
CA ARG A 397 23.13 14.32 -23.35
C ARG A 397 22.12 13.94 -22.26
N TYR A 398 21.29 12.95 -22.52
CA TYR A 398 20.35 12.43 -21.53
C TYR A 398 21.09 11.81 -20.33
N ILE A 399 22.09 10.95 -20.58
CA ILE A 399 22.90 10.33 -19.51
C ILE A 399 23.66 11.40 -18.72
N GLN A 400 24.23 12.41 -19.39
CA GLN A 400 24.90 13.53 -18.71
C GLN A 400 23.93 14.30 -17.80
N LEU A 401 22.73 14.64 -18.31
CA LEU A 401 21.70 15.31 -17.52
C LEU A 401 21.27 14.43 -16.33
N GLN A 402 21.05 13.14 -16.55
CA GLN A 402 20.70 12.19 -15.48
C GLN A 402 21.80 12.13 -14.40
N ASN A 403 23.06 12.10 -14.80
CA ASN A 403 24.20 12.12 -13.87
C ASN A 403 24.24 13.42 -13.06
N VAL A 404 23.94 14.59 -13.66
CA VAL A 404 23.89 15.87 -12.95
C VAL A 404 22.87 15.83 -11.79
N TYR A 405 21.68 15.27 -12.01
CA TYR A 405 20.68 15.10 -10.95
C TYR A 405 21.10 14.05 -9.91
N ARG A 406 21.66 12.93 -10.36
CA ARG A 406 22.12 11.86 -9.47
C ARG A 406 23.24 12.34 -8.55
N ASP A 407 24.23 13.03 -9.10
CA ASP A 407 25.39 13.51 -8.35
C ASP A 407 24.99 14.59 -7.34
N GLN A 408 24.02 15.45 -7.68
CA GLN A 408 23.46 16.39 -6.71
C GLN A 408 22.67 15.68 -5.60
N ALA A 409 21.86 14.68 -5.94
CA ALA A 409 21.13 13.90 -4.93
C ALA A 409 22.07 13.14 -3.98
N LEU A 410 23.19 12.61 -4.49
CA LEU A 410 24.22 11.98 -3.66
C LEU A 410 24.88 12.99 -2.71
N LYS A 411 25.22 14.20 -3.20
CA LYS A 411 25.75 15.27 -2.34
C LYS A 411 24.78 15.65 -1.24
N ASP A 412 23.50 15.81 -1.57
CA ASP A 412 22.46 16.15 -0.59
C ASP A 412 22.32 15.02 0.45
N ALA A 413 22.30 13.75 0.01
CA ALA A 413 22.23 12.59 0.89
C ALA A 413 23.46 12.46 1.81
N ASP A 414 24.66 12.75 1.31
CA ASP A 414 25.88 12.76 2.13
C ASP A 414 25.79 13.82 3.23
N VAL A 415 25.30 15.02 2.94
CA VAL A 415 25.09 16.05 3.98
C VAL A 415 24.08 15.58 5.02
N VAL A 416 22.97 14.96 4.60
CA VAL A 416 21.98 14.40 5.54
C VAL A 416 22.60 13.28 6.37
N LEU A 417 23.45 12.42 5.80
CA LEU A 417 24.14 11.36 6.52
C LEU A 417 25.03 11.90 7.64
N HIS A 418 25.80 12.96 7.37
CA HIS A 418 26.61 13.61 8.41
C HIS A 418 25.74 14.14 9.56
N ARG A 419 24.58 14.75 9.24
CA ARG A 419 23.62 15.20 10.25
C ARG A 419 23.03 14.06 11.07
N VAL A 420 22.70 12.94 10.43
CA VAL A 420 22.24 11.73 11.13
C VAL A 420 23.32 11.22 12.07
N GLN A 421 24.58 11.16 11.63
CA GLN A 421 25.70 10.73 12.47
C GLN A 421 25.92 11.65 13.68
N ASP A 422 25.81 12.97 13.48
CA ASP A 422 25.87 13.95 14.57
C ASP A 422 24.73 13.74 15.58
N LEU A 423 23.50 13.49 15.10
CA LEU A 423 22.35 13.21 15.95
C LEU A 423 22.54 11.91 16.74
N LEU A 424 23.00 10.83 16.09
CA LEU A 424 23.30 9.55 16.73
C LEU A 424 24.34 9.71 17.84
N GLN A 425 25.38 10.53 17.60
CA GLN A 425 26.38 10.86 18.61
C GLN A 425 25.79 11.62 19.80
N ARG A 426 24.91 12.59 19.56
CA ARG A 426 24.25 13.39 20.62
C ARG A 426 23.37 12.52 21.52
N ILE A 427 22.63 11.57 20.95
CA ILE A 427 21.73 10.68 21.70
C ILE A 427 22.43 9.43 22.26
N GLY A 428 23.70 9.19 21.90
CA GLY A 428 24.46 8.03 22.34
C GLY A 428 24.06 6.71 21.68
N LYS A 429 23.47 6.75 20.48
CA LYS A 429 23.07 5.57 19.70
C LYS A 429 24.20 5.15 18.75
N PRO A 430 24.45 3.85 18.53
CA PRO A 430 25.56 3.40 17.68
C PRO A 430 25.45 3.92 16.24
N TYR A 431 26.56 4.35 15.65
CA TYR A 431 26.60 4.80 14.25
C TYR A 431 26.11 3.74 13.24
N CYS A 432 26.20 2.46 13.58
CA CYS A 432 25.74 1.36 12.72
C CYS A 432 24.22 1.16 12.73
N SER A 433 23.45 1.91 13.52
CA SER A 433 21.99 1.73 13.59
C SER A 433 21.25 2.23 12.36
N ILE A 434 21.84 3.18 11.62
CA ILE A 434 21.27 3.75 10.39
C ILE A 434 22.37 3.71 9.33
N THR A 435 22.12 2.99 8.24
CA THR A 435 23.11 2.81 7.18
C THR A 435 23.05 3.94 6.14
N GLU A 436 24.09 4.07 5.34
CA GLU A 436 24.11 4.99 4.19
C GLU A 436 22.99 4.67 3.18
N GLN A 437 22.64 3.39 3.03
CA GLN A 437 21.56 2.97 2.14
C GLN A 437 20.20 3.45 2.66
N ASP A 438 19.96 3.37 3.97
CA ASP A 438 18.73 3.86 4.59
C ASP A 438 18.57 5.37 4.39
N VAL A 439 19.63 6.15 4.58
CA VAL A 439 19.61 7.60 4.37
C VAL A 439 19.36 7.96 2.91
N LYS A 440 20.01 7.27 1.96
CA LYS A 440 19.76 7.49 0.52
C LYS A 440 18.32 7.18 0.14
N LEU A 441 17.77 6.07 0.66
CA LEU A 441 16.39 5.68 0.46
C LEU A 441 15.42 6.73 1.04
N PHE A 442 15.73 7.23 2.23
CA PHE A 442 14.93 8.25 2.92
C PHE A 442 14.97 9.59 2.19
N CYS A 443 16.13 10.05 1.71
CA CYS A 443 16.26 11.26 0.91
C CYS A 443 15.50 11.16 -0.42
N ARG A 444 15.61 10.03 -1.12
CA ARG A 444 14.87 9.77 -2.38
C ARG A 444 13.36 9.90 -2.19
N ASN A 445 12.86 9.41 -1.07
CA ASN A 445 11.43 9.40 -0.73
C ASN A 445 11.02 10.57 0.19
N GLY A 446 11.88 11.57 0.42
CA GLY A 446 11.63 12.63 1.41
C GLY A 446 10.34 13.42 1.16
N SER A 447 9.88 13.52 -0.08
CA SER A 447 8.59 14.16 -0.43
C SER A 447 7.36 13.31 -0.11
N PHE A 448 7.54 12.01 0.11
CA PHE A 448 6.49 11.00 0.14
C PHE A 448 6.37 10.29 1.48
N LEU A 449 7.13 10.74 2.48
CA LEU A 449 7.06 10.23 3.85
C LEU A 449 5.64 10.33 4.40
N ARG A 450 5.20 9.28 5.09
CA ARG A 450 3.90 9.22 5.76
C ARG A 450 4.09 8.58 7.14
N VAL A 451 3.29 9.04 8.08
CA VAL A 451 3.11 8.38 9.37
C VAL A 451 1.62 8.19 9.56
N ILE A 452 1.23 6.98 9.93
CA ILE A 452 -0.15 6.64 10.25
C ILE A 452 -0.21 6.36 11.73
N HIS A 453 -1.13 7.07 12.38
CA HIS A 453 -1.47 6.89 13.78
C HIS A 453 -2.93 6.51 13.87
N CYS A 454 -3.22 5.31 14.36
CA CYS A 454 -4.58 4.86 14.58
C CYS A 454 -4.97 5.06 16.04
N ARG A 455 -6.21 5.46 16.26
CA ARG A 455 -6.76 5.58 17.61
C ARG A 455 -6.79 4.23 18.32
N ARG A 456 -6.73 4.28 19.65
CA ARG A 456 -6.85 3.10 20.50
C ARG A 456 -8.25 2.52 20.39
N LEU A 457 -8.33 1.19 20.33
CA LEU A 457 -9.62 0.50 20.30
C LEU A 457 -10.47 0.79 21.55
N ALA A 458 -9.83 0.92 22.72
CA ALA A 458 -10.53 1.26 23.96
C ALA A 458 -11.20 2.65 23.91
N GLU A 459 -10.57 3.63 23.28
CA GLU A 459 -11.12 4.99 23.15
C GLU A 459 -12.25 5.06 22.13
N GLU A 460 -12.23 4.19 21.11
CA GLU A 460 -13.31 4.04 20.15
C GLU A 460 -14.56 3.42 20.80
N TYR A 461 -14.36 2.46 21.71
CA TYR A 461 -15.45 1.71 22.33
C TYR A 461 -16.09 2.42 23.53
N ASP A 462 -15.35 3.31 24.23
CA ASP A 462 -15.86 4.13 25.33
C ASP A 462 -16.77 5.27 24.82
N PRO A 463 -18.05 5.32 25.23
CA PRO A 463 -18.99 6.37 24.82
C PRO A 463 -18.52 7.80 25.10
N LYS A 464 -17.59 8.01 26.05
CA LYS A 464 -17.07 9.34 26.39
C LYS A 464 -16.04 9.86 25.39
N THR A 465 -15.30 8.96 24.74
CA THR A 465 -14.18 9.28 23.84
C THR A 465 -14.46 8.87 22.38
N ALA A 466 -15.54 8.13 22.13
CA ALA A 466 -15.99 7.79 20.80
C ALA A 466 -16.25 9.05 19.97
N LYS A 467 -15.89 9.03 18.68
CA LYS A 467 -16.16 10.12 17.74
C LYS A 467 -17.64 10.14 17.30
N VAL A 468 -18.52 10.40 18.25
CA VAL A 468 -19.98 10.43 18.05
C VAL A 468 -20.39 11.43 16.98
N GLN A 469 -19.71 12.58 16.90
CA GLN A 469 -20.01 13.61 15.89
C GLN A 469 -19.74 13.13 14.46
N GLU A 470 -18.61 12.44 14.26
CA GLU A 470 -18.23 11.88 12.96
C GLU A 470 -19.18 10.75 12.56
N LEU A 471 -19.52 9.87 13.52
CA LEU A 471 -20.54 8.83 13.33
C LEU A 471 -21.92 9.44 12.97
N ALA A 472 -22.36 10.49 13.67
CA ALA A 472 -23.64 11.14 13.43
C ALA A 472 -23.69 11.81 12.05
N MET A 473 -22.60 12.45 11.63
CA MET A 473 -22.47 13.07 10.31
C MET A 473 -22.55 12.01 9.20
N GLN A 474 -21.78 10.92 9.31
CA GLN A 474 -21.77 9.85 8.33
C GLN A 474 -23.11 9.10 8.23
N LEU A 475 -23.83 8.96 9.34
CA LEU A 475 -25.18 8.39 9.36
C LEU A 475 -26.27 9.35 8.84
N GLY A 476 -26.03 10.65 8.90
CA GLY A 476 -27.00 11.69 8.54
C GLY A 476 -26.86 12.21 7.11
N ASP A 477 -25.65 12.19 6.55
CA ASP A 477 -25.34 12.76 5.24
C ASP A 477 -25.82 11.87 4.07
N GLU A 478 -25.81 10.55 4.24
CA GLU A 478 -26.26 9.59 3.23
C GLU A 478 -27.36 8.69 3.81
N GLU A 479 -28.52 8.62 3.12
CA GLU A 479 -29.67 7.80 3.56
C GLU A 479 -29.35 6.29 3.72
N ASP A 480 -28.20 5.84 3.22
CA ASP A 480 -27.79 4.44 3.12
C ASP A 480 -26.27 4.27 3.33
N SER A 481 -25.67 5.00 4.27
CA SER A 481 -24.25 4.88 4.60
C SER A 481 -23.89 3.50 5.15
N ASP A 482 -22.80 2.92 4.66
CA ASP A 482 -22.30 1.60 5.08
C ASP A 482 -21.77 1.61 6.54
N ILE A 483 -21.59 2.79 7.16
CA ILE A 483 -21.22 2.91 8.58
C ILE A 483 -22.27 2.31 9.52
N VAL A 484 -23.52 2.16 9.06
CA VAL A 484 -24.57 1.48 9.84
C VAL A 484 -24.13 0.08 10.28
N PHE A 485 -23.36 -0.62 9.44
CA PHE A 485 -22.90 -1.98 9.75
C PHE A 485 -21.91 -2.02 10.91
N TYR A 486 -21.14 -0.96 11.16
CA TYR A 486 -20.31 -0.87 12.36
C TYR A 486 -21.17 -0.95 13.64
N ILE A 487 -22.23 -0.15 13.71
CA ILE A 487 -23.15 -0.15 14.86
C ILE A 487 -23.86 -1.50 14.97
N MET A 488 -24.28 -2.08 13.84
CA MET A 488 -24.94 -3.38 13.82
C MET A 488 -24.03 -4.52 14.30
N LEU A 489 -22.74 -4.51 13.93
CA LEU A 489 -21.78 -5.51 14.39
C LEU A 489 -21.54 -5.40 15.90
N ARG A 490 -21.39 -4.19 16.44
CA ARG A 490 -21.31 -3.97 17.89
C ARG A 490 -22.57 -4.41 18.62
N ALA A 491 -23.75 -4.14 18.05
CA ALA A 491 -25.01 -4.60 18.62
C ALA A 491 -25.13 -6.14 18.58
N ALA A 492 -24.61 -6.79 17.53
CA ALA A 492 -24.57 -8.24 17.42
C ALA A 492 -23.63 -8.88 18.46
N ASP A 493 -22.53 -8.23 18.83
CA ASP A 493 -21.66 -8.69 19.91
C ASP A 493 -22.33 -8.60 21.28
N ARG A 494 -23.01 -7.49 21.57
CA ARG A 494 -23.81 -7.36 22.80
C ARG A 494 -24.94 -8.38 22.87
N PHE A 495 -25.57 -8.69 21.74
CA PHE A 495 -26.55 -9.78 21.66
C PHE A 495 -25.90 -11.13 21.96
N PHE A 496 -24.70 -11.39 21.43
CA PHE A 496 -23.96 -12.62 21.70
C PHE A 496 -23.61 -12.76 23.19
N GLU A 497 -23.22 -11.69 23.87
CA GLU A 497 -22.94 -11.72 25.31
C GLU A 497 -24.16 -12.11 26.15
N GLU A 498 -25.36 -11.65 25.79
CA GLU A 498 -26.60 -11.95 26.53
C GLU A 498 -27.16 -13.34 26.21
N TYR A 499 -27.13 -13.75 24.95
CA TYR A 499 -27.80 -14.98 24.46
C TYR A 499 -26.85 -16.14 24.15
N SER A 500 -25.52 -15.92 24.20
CA SER A 500 -24.47 -16.90 23.82
C SER A 500 -24.63 -17.46 22.40
N ARG A 501 -25.26 -16.69 21.51
CA ARG A 501 -25.46 -16.99 20.10
C ARG A 501 -25.66 -15.69 19.33
N PHE A 502 -25.40 -15.69 18.03
CA PHE A 502 -25.66 -14.53 17.18
C PHE A 502 -27.16 -14.43 16.78
N PRO A 503 -27.63 -13.22 16.40
CA PRO A 503 -29.01 -13.03 15.99
C PRO A 503 -29.31 -13.78 14.68
N GLY A 504 -30.45 -14.47 14.63
CA GLY A 504 -30.88 -15.25 13.46
C GLY A 504 -30.07 -16.51 13.17
N TRP A 505 -29.29 -16.99 14.15
CA TRP A 505 -28.52 -18.24 14.03
C TRP A 505 -29.40 -19.46 13.70
N TYR A 506 -30.64 -19.47 14.21
CA TYR A 506 -31.62 -20.49 13.89
C TYR A 506 -32.76 -19.90 13.05
N ASN A 507 -33.15 -20.61 11.99
CA ASN A 507 -34.16 -20.15 11.03
C ASN A 507 -35.54 -19.85 11.67
N ASP A 508 -35.89 -20.57 12.73
CA ASP A 508 -37.14 -20.40 13.48
C ASP A 508 -37.12 -19.18 14.42
N GLN A 509 -35.95 -18.60 14.69
CA GLN A 509 -35.76 -17.52 15.67
C GLN A 509 -35.54 -16.14 15.03
N VAL A 510 -35.44 -16.06 13.70
CA VAL A 510 -35.15 -14.81 12.96
C VAL A 510 -36.10 -13.68 13.38
N GLU A 511 -37.42 -13.89 13.29
CA GLU A 511 -38.42 -12.85 13.62
C GLU A 511 -38.36 -12.43 15.10
N GLY A 512 -38.13 -13.38 16.02
CA GLY A 512 -38.00 -13.08 17.44
C GLY A 512 -36.71 -12.33 17.78
N ASP A 513 -35.63 -12.63 17.05
CA ASP A 513 -34.32 -12.00 17.23
C ASP A 513 -34.28 -10.58 16.67
N VAL A 514 -35.08 -10.25 15.66
CA VAL A 514 -35.19 -8.87 15.15
C VAL A 514 -35.57 -7.90 16.26
N TYR A 515 -36.59 -8.24 17.07
CA TYR A 515 -37.03 -7.37 18.17
C TYR A 515 -35.94 -7.23 19.26
N LYS A 516 -35.26 -8.33 19.58
CA LYS A 516 -34.17 -8.33 20.56
C LYS A 516 -32.98 -7.52 20.07
N LEU A 517 -32.54 -7.73 18.82
CA LEU A 517 -31.45 -6.99 18.21
C LEU A 517 -31.78 -5.49 18.14
N LYS A 518 -33.02 -5.14 17.76
CA LYS A 518 -33.49 -3.74 17.79
C LYS A 518 -33.38 -3.12 19.18
N THR A 519 -33.63 -3.89 20.23
CA THR A 519 -33.45 -3.44 21.62
C THR A 519 -31.97 -3.16 21.92
N HIS A 520 -31.04 -4.02 21.49
CA HIS A 520 -29.61 -3.78 21.68
C HIS A 520 -29.07 -2.60 20.86
N VAL A 521 -29.54 -2.45 19.61
CA VAL A 521 -29.22 -1.27 18.78
C VAL A 521 -29.71 0.00 19.45
N GLY A 522 -30.94 0.02 19.96
CA GLY A 522 -31.49 1.17 20.69
C GLY A 522 -30.68 1.54 21.94
N LYS A 523 -30.26 0.54 22.74
CA LYS A 523 -29.38 0.75 23.90
C LYS A 523 -28.03 1.35 23.48
N LEU A 524 -27.40 0.80 22.43
CA LEU A 524 -26.11 1.28 21.94
C LEU A 524 -26.18 2.72 21.40
N LEU A 525 -27.23 3.04 20.64
CA LEU A 525 -27.45 4.41 20.15
C LEU A 525 -27.69 5.38 21.32
N GLN A 526 -28.44 4.97 22.34
CA GLN A 526 -28.66 5.79 23.54
C GLN A 526 -27.35 6.06 24.30
N GLU A 527 -26.50 5.05 24.46
CA GLU A 527 -25.17 5.21 25.09
C GLU A 527 -24.26 6.15 24.31
N LEU A 528 -24.27 6.04 22.97
CA LEU A 528 -23.52 6.93 22.08
C LEU A 528 -24.21 8.30 21.89
N SER A 529 -25.33 8.57 22.56
CA SER A 529 -26.10 9.82 22.40
C SER A 529 -26.52 10.11 20.94
N LEU A 530 -26.78 9.05 20.16
CA LEU A 530 -27.25 9.11 18.77
C LEU A 530 -28.77 8.89 18.70
N THR A 531 -29.43 9.53 17.73
CA THR A 531 -30.88 9.40 17.54
C THR A 531 -31.25 8.04 16.93
N SER A 532 -32.27 7.38 17.49
CA SER A 532 -32.71 6.05 17.02
C SER A 532 -33.28 6.02 15.60
N THR A 533 -33.65 7.17 15.02
CA THR A 533 -34.18 7.28 13.65
C THR A 533 -33.10 7.15 12.57
N LEU A 534 -31.82 7.09 12.96
CA LEU A 534 -30.69 7.01 12.02
C LEU A 534 -30.54 5.61 11.39
N ILE A 535 -31.11 4.56 11.99
CA ILE A 535 -30.98 3.18 11.50
C ILE A 535 -32.35 2.67 11.06
N LYS A 536 -32.46 2.33 9.77
CA LYS A 536 -33.67 1.71 9.19
C LYS A 536 -33.83 0.28 9.74
N ASP A 537 -35.07 -0.10 10.02
CA ASP A 537 -35.39 -1.46 10.50
C ASP A 537 -34.94 -2.56 9.52
N ASP A 538 -34.88 -2.24 8.22
CA ASP A 538 -34.42 -3.16 7.17
C ASP A 538 -33.00 -3.70 7.44
N TYR A 539 -32.09 -2.88 7.96
CA TYR A 539 -30.73 -3.32 8.32
C TYR A 539 -30.75 -4.31 9.50
N ILE A 540 -31.69 -4.17 10.43
CA ILE A 540 -31.85 -5.08 11.57
C ILE A 540 -32.39 -6.43 11.10
N HIS A 541 -33.39 -6.41 10.21
CA HIS A 541 -33.89 -7.62 9.55
C HIS A 541 -32.78 -8.31 8.77
N GLU A 542 -31.99 -7.57 7.99
CA GLU A 542 -30.93 -8.15 7.18
C GLU A 542 -29.80 -8.75 8.04
N MET A 543 -29.43 -8.12 9.15
CA MET A 543 -28.44 -8.67 10.08
C MET A 543 -28.89 -9.96 10.78
N CYS A 544 -30.20 -10.09 11.05
CA CYS A 544 -30.76 -11.36 11.51
C CYS A 544 -30.81 -12.39 10.38
N ARG A 545 -31.14 -11.98 9.15
CA ARG A 545 -31.15 -12.86 7.98
C ARG A 545 -29.77 -13.45 7.70
N TYR A 546 -28.70 -12.72 7.96
CA TYR A 546 -27.33 -13.24 7.83
C TYR A 546 -27.01 -14.38 8.79
N GLY A 547 -27.61 -14.41 9.98
CA GLY A 547 -27.39 -15.48 10.96
C GLY A 547 -25.92 -15.71 11.34
N ALA A 548 -25.10 -14.65 11.32
CA ALA A 548 -23.64 -14.73 11.46
C ALA A 548 -22.93 -15.69 10.49
N SER A 549 -23.49 -15.88 9.30
CA SER A 549 -22.86 -16.67 8.25
C SER A 549 -21.56 -16.01 7.78
N GLU A 550 -20.55 -16.82 7.49
CA GLU A 550 -19.30 -16.39 6.86
C GLU A 550 -19.32 -16.90 5.41
N LEU A 551 -19.69 -16.02 4.47
CA LEU A 551 -19.72 -16.36 3.05
C LEU A 551 -18.31 -16.38 2.47
N HIS A 552 -17.90 -17.49 1.85
CA HIS A 552 -16.54 -17.65 1.34
C HIS A 552 -16.13 -16.53 0.35
N SER A 553 -17.03 -16.04 -0.49
CA SER A 553 -16.71 -14.94 -1.42
C SER A 553 -16.36 -13.64 -0.71
N ILE A 554 -17.02 -13.33 0.41
CA ILE A 554 -16.74 -12.14 1.23
C ILE A 554 -15.44 -12.37 2.01
N ALA A 555 -15.27 -13.56 2.59
CA ALA A 555 -14.04 -13.97 3.24
C ALA A 555 -12.82 -13.88 2.33
N ALA A 556 -12.94 -14.32 1.07
CA ALA A 556 -11.87 -14.25 0.07
C ALA A 556 -11.55 -12.81 -0.37
N PHE A 557 -12.59 -11.98 -0.56
CA PHE A 557 -12.39 -10.55 -0.85
C PHE A 557 -11.64 -9.85 0.28
N MET A 558 -12.10 -10.03 1.52
CA MET A 558 -11.43 -9.51 2.71
C MET A 558 -10.03 -10.11 2.86
N GLY A 559 -9.86 -11.40 2.58
CA GLY A 559 -8.59 -12.11 2.65
C GLY A 559 -7.52 -11.52 1.75
N GLY A 560 -7.86 -11.20 0.50
CA GLY A 560 -6.93 -10.56 -0.43
C GLY A 560 -6.55 -9.14 0.00
N MET A 561 -7.55 -8.35 0.39
CA MET A 561 -7.33 -6.97 0.82
C MET A 561 -6.49 -6.89 2.09
N LEU A 562 -6.81 -7.68 3.11
CA LEU A 562 -6.15 -7.61 4.42
C LEU A 562 -4.78 -8.28 4.46
N ALA A 563 -4.54 -9.27 3.60
CA ALA A 563 -3.20 -9.76 3.38
C ALA A 563 -2.30 -8.66 2.80
N GLN A 564 -2.80 -7.87 1.84
CA GLN A 564 -2.04 -6.73 1.32
C GLN A 564 -1.77 -5.70 2.41
N GLU A 565 -2.75 -5.34 3.24
CA GLU A 565 -2.54 -4.41 4.37
C GLU A 565 -1.49 -4.93 5.37
N THR A 566 -1.50 -6.24 5.62
CA THR A 566 -0.48 -6.91 6.44
C THR A 566 0.92 -6.77 5.81
N ILE A 567 1.05 -6.99 4.50
CA ILE A 567 2.32 -6.81 3.77
C ILE A 567 2.81 -5.36 3.85
N LYS A 568 1.92 -4.37 3.73
CA LYS A 568 2.29 -2.94 3.88
C LYS A 568 2.89 -2.67 5.25
N ILE A 569 2.26 -3.21 6.31
CA ILE A 569 2.72 -2.99 7.68
C ILE A 569 4.07 -3.66 7.93
N ILE A 570 4.27 -4.88 7.41
CA ILE A 570 5.52 -5.63 7.57
C ILE A 570 6.67 -4.95 6.82
N THR A 571 6.43 -4.54 5.58
CA THR A 571 7.48 -3.99 4.72
C THR A 571 7.76 -2.51 4.99
N GLY A 572 6.82 -1.78 5.63
CA GLY A 572 6.90 -0.33 5.77
C GLY A 572 6.76 0.40 4.42
N GLN A 573 6.16 -0.27 3.43
CA GLN A 573 5.93 0.24 2.08
C GLN A 573 4.43 0.37 1.81
N PHE A 574 4.09 1.29 0.91
CA PHE A 574 2.72 1.73 0.62
C PHE A 574 2.00 2.28 1.87
N VAL A 575 0.88 2.94 1.65
CA VAL A 575 0.08 3.53 2.72
C VAL A 575 -1.05 2.55 3.08
N PRO A 576 -1.09 1.99 4.29
CA PRO A 576 -2.23 1.21 4.73
C PRO A 576 -3.46 2.10 4.98
N PHE A 577 -4.64 1.50 5.02
CA PHE A 577 -5.87 2.25 5.36
C PHE A 577 -5.78 2.78 6.79
N ASN A 578 -6.34 3.98 7.03
CA ASN A 578 -6.36 4.54 8.37
C ASN A 578 -7.61 4.07 9.12
N ASN A 579 -7.40 3.40 10.24
CA ASN A 579 -8.42 3.08 11.24
C ASN A 579 -9.40 1.95 10.84
N THR A 580 -10.58 2.24 10.29
CA THR A 580 -11.66 1.25 10.06
C THR A 580 -12.07 1.20 8.59
N LEU A 581 -12.25 0.00 8.06
CA LEU A 581 -12.78 -0.26 6.72
C LEU A 581 -14.01 -1.16 6.80
N ILE A 582 -15.06 -0.78 6.08
CA ILE A 582 -16.29 -1.56 5.93
C ILE A 582 -16.49 -1.84 4.44
N TYR A 583 -16.70 -3.12 4.12
CA TYR A 583 -17.06 -3.61 2.80
C TYR A 583 -18.52 -4.09 2.83
N ASN A 584 -19.32 -3.57 1.90
CA ASN A 584 -20.69 -4.00 1.68
C ASN A 584 -20.77 -4.81 0.39
N GLY A 585 -20.81 -6.13 0.51
CA GLY A 585 -20.94 -7.06 -0.61
C GLY A 585 -22.29 -7.01 -1.33
N MET A 586 -23.34 -6.39 -0.75
CA MET A 586 -24.61 -6.19 -1.45
C MET A 586 -24.50 -5.07 -2.48
N LYS A 587 -23.82 -3.98 -2.12
CA LYS A 587 -23.62 -2.81 -2.99
C LYS A 587 -22.31 -2.87 -3.79
N GLN A 588 -21.40 -3.76 -3.41
CA GLN A 588 -20.02 -3.81 -3.90
C GLN A 588 -19.27 -2.49 -3.65
N SER A 589 -19.49 -1.91 -2.45
CA SER A 589 -18.89 -0.64 -2.01
C SER A 589 -17.98 -0.85 -0.80
N THR A 590 -17.01 0.04 -0.63
CA THR A 590 -16.13 0.11 0.54
C THR A 590 -16.08 1.54 1.06
N ILE A 591 -16.07 1.69 2.38
CA ILE A 591 -15.86 2.97 3.07
C ILE A 591 -14.72 2.81 4.07
N THR A 592 -13.89 3.85 4.22
CA THR A 592 -12.87 3.96 5.28
C THR A 592 -13.24 5.12 6.20
N VAL A 593 -13.24 4.90 7.51
CA VAL A 593 -13.64 5.89 8.52
C VAL A 593 -12.67 5.88 9.69
N GLU A 594 -12.39 7.06 10.25
CA GLU A 594 -11.57 7.22 11.44
C GLU A 594 -12.41 7.29 12.71
N LEU A 595 -12.74 6.13 13.27
CA LEU A 595 -13.58 5.97 14.47
C LEU A 595 -12.88 6.31 15.78
#